data_AF-A0A9C9X2W3-F1
#
_entry.id   AF-A0A9C9X2W3-F1
#
_cell.length_a   1.000
_cell.length_b   1.000
_cell.length_c   1.000
_cell.angle_alpha   90.00
_cell.angle_beta   90.00
_cell.angle_gamma   90.00
#
_symmetry.space_group_name_H-M   'P 1'
#
loop_
_entity.id
_entity.type
_entity.pdbx_description
1 polymer ?
#
loop_
_entity_poly.entity_id
_entity_poly.type
_entity_poly.pdbx_seq_one_letter_code
_entity_poly.pdbx_strand_id
1 'polypeptide(L)'
;VQVGKDLVENIPRLEVVARAIEYQEKCFDGSGWPRNSLKGKNIPFISRILKVALDYDTFSASGMNNEEIKKIMQQNDFCYDPDILAALYAEMLQAEGGYVVREIKAAEIDEGMILLDGIKTKLGTLLIPKGYEISKVLKMRILNFTRTTGIEEPIKVMERVVEVR
;
A
#
# COMPACT_ATOMS: atom_id res chain seq x y z
N VAL A 1 2.02 20.27 -3.89
CA VAL A 1 3.42 19.92 -3.55
C VAL A 1 4.03 20.90 -2.55
N GLN A 2 4.19 22.19 -2.88
CA GLN A 2 4.85 23.17 -2.00
C GLN A 2 4.23 23.23 -0.59
N VAL A 3 2.90 23.35 -0.50
CA VAL A 3 2.16 23.35 0.78
C VAL A 3 2.46 22.09 1.62
N GLY A 4 2.58 20.92 0.99
CA GLY A 4 2.85 19.65 1.69
C GLY A 4 4.25 19.61 2.29
N LYS A 5 5.27 20.06 1.55
CA LYS A 5 6.64 20.22 2.05
C LYS A 5 6.69 21.20 3.23
N ASP A 6 6.12 22.39 3.05
CA ASP A 6 6.21 23.49 4.02
C ASP A 6 5.57 23.12 5.38
N LEU A 7 4.54 22.25 5.36
CA LEU A 7 3.88 21.73 6.57
C LEU A 7 4.77 20.83 7.42
N VAL A 8 5.69 20.05 6.80
CA VAL A 8 6.55 19.10 7.52
C VAL A 8 7.99 19.58 7.69
N GLU A 9 8.46 20.55 6.91
CA GLU A 9 9.86 21.03 6.94
C GLU A 9 10.25 21.65 8.29
N ASN A 10 9.30 22.17 9.05
CA ASN A 10 9.54 22.78 10.37
C ASN A 10 9.47 21.78 11.55
N ILE A 11 9.20 20.50 11.27
CA ILE A 11 9.17 19.45 12.30
C ILE A 11 10.55 18.79 12.37
N PRO A 12 11.25 18.86 13.52
CA PRO A 12 12.57 18.23 13.66
C PRO A 12 12.52 16.74 13.29
N ARG A 13 13.54 16.27 12.55
CA ARG A 13 13.72 14.88 12.08
C ARG A 13 12.88 14.47 10.86
N LEU A 14 12.11 15.38 10.26
CA LEU A 14 11.33 15.12 9.03
C LEU A 14 11.96 15.73 7.77
N GLU A 15 13.19 16.20 7.83
CA GLU A 15 13.87 16.88 6.71
C GLU A 15 13.97 15.96 5.48
N VAL A 16 14.22 14.67 5.71
CA VAL A 16 14.25 13.64 4.67
C VAL A 16 12.88 13.46 4.02
N VAL A 17 11.80 13.52 4.81
CA VAL A 17 10.41 13.38 4.33
C VAL A 17 9.98 14.63 3.57
N ALA A 18 10.28 15.83 4.10
CA ALA A 18 10.00 17.09 3.42
C ALA A 18 10.69 17.14 2.05
N ARG A 19 11.97 16.74 1.99
CA ARG A 19 12.70 16.60 0.72
C ARG A 19 12.10 15.53 -0.18
N ALA A 20 11.62 14.42 0.38
CA ALA A 20 10.96 13.39 -0.41
C ALA A 20 9.72 13.95 -1.14
N ILE A 21 8.87 14.67 -0.40
CA ILE A 21 7.65 15.32 -0.89
C ILE A 21 7.97 16.41 -1.91
N GLU A 22 8.99 17.23 -1.67
CA GLU A 22 9.40 18.31 -2.58
C GLU A 22 9.65 17.80 -4.01
N TYR A 23 10.29 16.65 -4.13
CA TYR A 23 10.70 16.05 -5.42
C TYR A 23 9.78 14.91 -5.89
N GLN A 24 8.61 14.70 -5.28
CA GLN A 24 7.73 13.58 -5.64
C GLN A 24 7.21 13.63 -7.08
N GLU A 25 7.16 14.82 -7.69
CA GLU A 25 6.74 15.04 -9.09
C GLU A 25 7.92 15.10 -10.08
N LYS A 26 9.14 14.80 -9.61
CA LYS A 26 10.36 14.86 -10.42
C LYS A 26 10.52 13.55 -11.18
N CYS A 27 10.56 13.61 -12.50
CA CYS A 27 10.86 12.46 -13.34
C CYS A 27 12.35 12.11 -13.31
N PHE A 28 12.67 10.84 -13.51
CA PHE A 28 14.03 10.30 -13.47
C PHE A 28 14.95 10.89 -14.54
N ASP A 29 14.45 11.24 -15.71
CA ASP A 29 15.18 11.99 -16.74
C ASP A 29 15.55 13.44 -16.34
N GLY A 30 14.96 13.95 -15.25
CA GLY A 30 15.13 15.31 -14.75
C GLY A 30 14.02 16.28 -15.17
N SER A 31 13.01 15.83 -15.91
CA SER A 31 11.80 16.61 -16.17
C SER A 31 10.91 16.70 -14.91
N GLY A 32 9.83 17.47 -14.98
CA GLY A 32 8.93 17.69 -13.84
C GLY A 32 9.39 18.79 -12.87
N TRP A 33 8.71 18.88 -11.73
CA TRP A 33 8.94 19.88 -10.69
C TRP A 33 9.67 19.25 -9.49
N PRO A 34 10.64 19.93 -8.84
CA PRO A 34 11.24 21.23 -9.14
C PRO A 34 11.95 21.33 -10.50
N ARG A 35 11.87 22.47 -11.21
CA ARG A 35 12.58 22.75 -12.47
C ARG A 35 14.04 23.11 -12.17
N ASN A 36 14.77 22.13 -11.66
CA ASN A 36 16.21 22.18 -11.47
C ASN A 36 16.88 21.02 -12.20
N SER A 37 18.21 20.96 -12.15
CA SER A 37 19.02 20.00 -12.90
C SER A 37 19.13 18.61 -12.26
N LEU A 38 18.45 18.35 -11.14
CA LEU A 38 18.46 17.05 -10.49
C LEU A 38 17.82 16.01 -11.41
N LYS A 39 18.51 14.89 -11.60
CA LYS A 39 18.08 13.78 -12.45
C LYS A 39 18.73 12.47 -11.99
N GLY A 40 18.16 11.36 -12.42
CA GLY A 40 18.65 10.02 -12.14
C GLY A 40 18.73 9.75 -10.65
N LYS A 41 19.81 9.07 -10.23
CA LYS A 41 20.06 8.70 -8.84
C LYS A 41 20.38 9.90 -7.92
N ASN A 42 20.54 11.10 -8.47
CA ASN A 42 20.69 12.32 -7.67
C ASN A 42 19.35 12.80 -7.09
N ILE A 43 18.22 12.39 -7.68
CA ILE A 43 16.90 12.61 -7.08
C ILE A 43 16.82 11.77 -5.80
N PRO A 44 16.35 12.33 -4.67
CA PRO A 44 16.24 11.59 -3.41
C PRO A 44 15.54 10.24 -3.60
N PHE A 45 16.10 9.18 -3.02
CA PHE A 45 15.59 7.82 -3.23
C PHE A 45 14.10 7.69 -2.89
N ILE A 46 13.67 8.24 -1.76
CA ILE A 46 12.26 8.20 -1.35
C ILE A 46 11.37 8.95 -2.34
N SER A 47 11.81 10.05 -2.95
CA SER A 47 11.05 10.75 -4.00
C SER A 47 10.85 9.89 -5.23
N ARG A 48 11.87 9.11 -5.63
CA ARG A 48 11.77 8.19 -6.77
C ARG A 48 10.77 7.05 -6.50
N ILE A 49 10.72 6.55 -5.25
CA ILE A 49 9.68 5.61 -4.82
C ILE A 49 8.30 6.26 -4.87
N LEU A 50 8.16 7.46 -4.30
CA LEU A 50 6.89 8.19 -4.28
C LEU A 50 6.37 8.47 -5.69
N LYS A 51 7.24 8.83 -6.64
CA LYS A 51 6.82 9.06 -8.02
C LYS A 51 6.16 7.83 -8.63
N VAL A 52 6.78 6.66 -8.47
CA VAL A 52 6.24 5.37 -8.96
C VAL A 52 4.93 5.03 -8.25
N ALA A 53 4.88 5.17 -6.92
CA ALA A 53 3.70 4.84 -6.13
C ALA A 53 2.50 5.76 -6.42
N LEU A 54 2.72 7.06 -6.54
CA LEU A 54 1.66 8.05 -6.82
C LEU A 54 1.08 7.90 -8.22
N ASP A 55 1.92 7.67 -9.23
CA ASP A 55 1.45 7.48 -10.60
C ASP A 55 0.67 6.16 -10.70
N TYR A 56 1.17 5.07 -10.09
CA TYR A 56 0.43 3.81 -9.98
C TYR A 56 -0.93 3.99 -9.30
N ASP A 57 -0.97 4.66 -8.14
CA ASP A 57 -2.20 4.93 -7.39
C ASP A 57 -3.19 5.77 -8.22
N THR A 58 -2.70 6.80 -8.91
CA THR A 58 -3.50 7.65 -9.79
C THR A 58 -4.14 6.84 -10.92
N PHE A 59 -3.37 5.98 -11.59
CA PHE A 59 -3.91 5.15 -12.66
C PHE A 59 -4.87 4.08 -12.11
N SER A 60 -4.55 3.44 -10.99
CA SER A 60 -5.43 2.48 -10.32
C SER A 60 -6.75 3.12 -9.89
N ALA A 61 -6.72 4.32 -9.31
CA ALA A 61 -7.90 5.07 -8.90
C ALA A 61 -8.78 5.49 -10.07
N SER A 62 -8.19 5.60 -11.28
CA SER A 62 -8.96 5.83 -12.52
C SER A 62 -9.65 4.58 -13.08
N GLY A 63 -9.49 3.42 -12.41
CA GLY A 63 -10.12 2.16 -12.77
C GLY A 63 -9.31 1.29 -13.71
N MET A 64 -8.05 1.66 -14.01
CA MET A 64 -7.16 0.83 -14.83
C MET A 64 -6.73 -0.43 -14.07
N ASN A 65 -6.65 -1.56 -14.78
CA ASN A 65 -6.09 -2.79 -14.24
C ASN A 65 -4.55 -2.81 -14.32
N ASN A 66 -3.91 -3.78 -13.65
CA ASN A 66 -2.44 -3.86 -13.57
C ASN A 66 -1.76 -3.91 -14.94
N GLU A 67 -2.32 -4.60 -15.93
CA GLU A 67 -1.73 -4.69 -17.27
C GLU A 67 -1.82 -3.36 -18.02
N GLU A 68 -2.93 -2.63 -17.89
CA GLU A 68 -3.10 -1.28 -18.45
C GLU A 68 -2.12 -0.29 -17.80
N ILE A 69 -2.02 -0.31 -16.47
CA ILE A 69 -1.11 0.55 -15.71
C ILE A 69 0.34 0.27 -16.12
N LYS A 70 0.74 -1.01 -16.13
CA LYS A 70 2.08 -1.44 -16.53
C LYS A 70 2.41 -0.94 -17.93
N LYS A 71 1.50 -1.09 -18.89
CA LYS A 71 1.69 -0.62 -20.27
C LYS A 71 1.92 0.90 -20.34
N ILE A 72 1.11 1.70 -19.64
CA ILE A 72 1.24 3.16 -19.62
C ILE A 72 2.53 3.60 -18.94
N MET A 73 2.91 2.96 -17.83
CA MET A 73 4.16 3.27 -17.14
C MET A 73 5.38 2.86 -17.97
N GLN A 74 5.33 1.76 -18.71
CA GLN A 74 6.39 1.35 -19.65
C GLN A 74 6.55 2.33 -20.81
N GLN A 75 5.45 2.90 -21.32
CA GLN A 75 5.51 3.95 -22.35
C GLN A 75 6.17 5.24 -21.85
N ASN A 76 6.22 5.44 -20.53
CA ASN A 76 6.83 6.59 -19.87
C ASN A 76 8.01 6.17 -18.97
N ASP A 77 8.71 5.09 -19.32
CA ASP A 77 9.79 4.50 -18.52
C ASP A 77 10.90 5.50 -18.16
N PHE A 78 11.18 6.46 -19.04
CA PHE A 78 12.11 7.58 -18.82
C PHE A 78 11.80 8.41 -17.57
N CYS A 79 10.55 8.44 -17.11
CA CYS A 79 10.15 9.20 -15.92
C CYS A 79 10.44 8.45 -14.61
N TYR A 80 10.69 7.14 -14.65
CA TYR A 80 10.82 6.31 -13.44
C TYR A 80 12.24 5.79 -13.27
N ASP A 81 12.62 5.55 -12.01
CA ASP A 81 13.85 4.80 -11.72
C ASP A 81 13.65 3.33 -12.14
N PRO A 82 14.48 2.79 -13.05
CA PRO A 82 14.31 1.42 -13.55
C PRO A 82 14.37 0.36 -12.44
N ASP A 83 15.19 0.58 -11.41
CA ASP A 83 15.33 -0.36 -10.29
C ASP A 83 14.01 -0.46 -9.48
N ILE A 84 13.33 0.68 -9.28
CA ILE A 84 12.07 0.78 -8.53
C ILE A 84 10.90 0.30 -9.38
N LEU A 85 10.88 0.67 -10.66
CA LEU A 85 9.84 0.25 -11.59
C LEU A 85 9.82 -1.28 -11.76
N ALA A 86 11.01 -1.90 -11.85
CA ALA A 86 11.14 -3.36 -11.87
C ALA A 86 10.59 -4.02 -10.58
N ALA A 87 10.86 -3.43 -9.41
CA ALA A 87 10.33 -3.93 -8.14
C ALA A 87 8.79 -3.88 -8.11
N LEU A 88 8.17 -2.79 -8.58
CA LEU A 88 6.71 -2.70 -8.70
C LEU A 88 6.16 -3.81 -9.61
N TYR A 89 6.78 -4.04 -10.77
CA TYR A 89 6.31 -5.08 -11.69
C TYR A 89 6.45 -6.49 -11.14
N ALA A 90 7.50 -6.78 -10.38
CA ALA A 90 7.65 -8.05 -9.68
C ALA A 90 6.50 -8.28 -8.68
N GLU A 91 6.10 -7.25 -7.95
CA GLU A 91 4.96 -7.32 -7.02
C GLU A 91 3.61 -7.47 -7.77
N MET A 92 3.40 -6.74 -8.86
CA MET A 92 2.20 -6.86 -9.69
C MET A 92 2.02 -8.28 -10.26
N LEU A 93 3.10 -8.89 -10.75
CA LEU A 93 3.10 -10.27 -11.27
C LEU A 93 2.70 -11.27 -10.20
N GLN A 94 3.14 -11.06 -8.95
CA GLN A 94 2.67 -11.90 -7.87
C GLN A 94 1.20 -11.59 -7.52
N ALA A 95 0.73 -10.35 -7.70
CA ALA A 95 -0.62 -9.90 -7.35
C ALA A 95 -1.71 -10.38 -8.32
N GLU A 96 -1.34 -11.01 -9.45
CA GLU A 96 -2.28 -11.67 -10.39
C GLU A 96 -3.16 -12.74 -9.74
N GLY A 97 -2.81 -13.21 -8.53
CA GLY A 97 -3.70 -14.04 -7.73
C GLY A 97 -5.04 -13.37 -7.39
N GLY A 98 -5.17 -12.05 -7.48
CA GLY A 98 -6.39 -11.37 -7.07
C GLY A 98 -6.71 -11.58 -5.58
N TYR A 99 -7.83 -11.01 -5.14
CA TYR A 99 -8.31 -11.14 -3.77
C TYR A 99 -9.70 -11.77 -3.79
N VAL A 100 -9.92 -12.73 -2.90
CA VAL A 100 -11.25 -13.27 -2.64
C VAL A 100 -11.78 -12.71 -1.34
N VAL A 101 -13.06 -12.35 -1.35
CA VAL A 101 -13.79 -11.98 -0.15
C VAL A 101 -14.45 -13.22 0.41
N ARG A 102 -14.21 -13.49 1.69
CA ARG A 102 -14.80 -14.63 2.39
C ARG A 102 -15.41 -14.18 3.72
N GLU A 103 -16.49 -14.85 4.07
CA GLU A 103 -17.03 -14.84 5.43
C GLU A 103 -16.54 -16.11 6.12
N ILE A 104 -15.67 -15.95 7.12
CA ILE A 104 -14.97 -17.05 7.78
C ILE A 104 -15.29 -17.09 9.27
N LYS A 105 -15.10 -18.25 9.89
CA LYS A 105 -15.07 -18.35 11.35
C LYS A 105 -13.73 -17.84 11.88
N ALA A 106 -13.71 -17.42 13.13
CA ALA A 106 -12.52 -16.97 13.82
C ALA A 106 -11.40 -18.02 13.87
N ALA A 107 -11.77 -19.30 13.85
CA ALA A 107 -10.82 -20.42 13.80
C ALA A 107 -10.08 -20.53 12.46
N GLU A 108 -10.65 -19.97 11.39
CA GLU A 108 -10.10 -19.99 10.03
C GLU A 108 -9.26 -18.75 9.72
N ILE A 109 -9.16 -17.80 10.66
CA ILE A 109 -8.33 -16.60 10.47
C ILE A 109 -6.88 -17.01 10.29
N ASP A 110 -6.24 -16.43 9.27
CA ASP A 110 -4.83 -16.58 9.03
C ASP A 110 -4.09 -15.25 8.85
N GLU A 111 -2.77 -15.32 8.96
CA GLU A 111 -1.89 -14.16 8.77
C GLU A 111 -2.00 -13.64 7.33
N GLY A 112 -1.98 -12.32 7.16
CA GLY A 112 -2.09 -11.65 5.86
C GLY A 112 -3.53 -11.41 5.36
N MET A 113 -4.55 -11.96 6.03
CA MET A 113 -5.95 -11.59 5.74
C MET A 113 -6.22 -10.13 6.12
N ILE A 114 -7.09 -9.43 5.39
CA ILE A 114 -7.47 -8.04 5.70
C ILE A 114 -8.94 -8.01 6.12
N LEU A 115 -9.21 -7.39 7.27
CA LEU A 115 -10.57 -7.22 7.78
C LEU A 115 -11.36 -6.21 6.94
N LEU A 116 -12.47 -6.63 6.35
CA LEU A 116 -13.36 -5.73 5.60
C LEU A 116 -14.36 -5.02 6.52
N ASP A 117 -14.70 -5.66 7.64
CA ASP A 117 -15.50 -5.11 8.72
C ASP A 117 -14.74 -5.17 10.05
N GLY A 118 -15.14 -4.33 11.01
CA GLY A 118 -14.54 -4.37 12.34
C GLY A 118 -15.00 -5.59 13.14
N ILE A 119 -14.09 -6.24 13.86
CA ILE A 119 -14.44 -7.34 14.77
C ILE A 119 -14.95 -6.76 16.08
N LYS A 120 -16.14 -7.21 16.50
CA LYS A 120 -16.73 -6.88 17.80
C LYS A 120 -16.84 -8.13 18.67
N THR A 121 -16.80 -7.95 19.99
CA THR A 121 -17.25 -8.98 20.95
C THR A 121 -18.74 -9.27 20.78
N LYS A 122 -19.24 -10.41 21.28
CA LYS A 122 -20.70 -10.67 21.36
C LYS A 122 -21.48 -9.64 22.20
N LEU A 123 -20.78 -8.83 23.00
CA LEU A 123 -21.33 -7.72 23.78
C LEU A 123 -21.31 -6.39 23.01
N GLY A 124 -20.98 -6.40 21.71
CA GLY A 124 -20.98 -5.23 20.83
C GLY A 124 -19.75 -4.31 20.96
N THR A 125 -18.81 -4.60 21.86
CA THR A 125 -17.56 -3.82 22.00
C THR A 125 -16.63 -4.07 20.81
N LEU A 126 -16.18 -3.01 20.13
CA LEU A 126 -15.21 -3.10 19.03
C LEU A 126 -13.83 -3.56 19.55
N LEU A 127 -13.34 -4.67 19.03
CA LEU A 127 -12.00 -5.20 19.35
C LEU A 127 -10.96 -4.73 18.34
N ILE A 128 -11.30 -4.77 17.05
CA ILE A 128 -10.38 -4.48 15.95
C ILE A 128 -11.13 -3.68 14.88
N PRO A 129 -10.59 -2.54 14.41
CA PRO A 129 -11.21 -1.78 13.34
C PRO A 129 -11.15 -2.50 11.99
N LYS A 130 -12.02 -2.09 11.06
CA LYS A 130 -11.90 -2.49 9.65
C LYS A 130 -10.58 -1.99 9.04
N GLY A 131 -10.11 -2.66 8.00
CA GLY A 131 -8.90 -2.33 7.24
C GLY A 131 -7.60 -2.82 7.85
N TYR A 132 -7.64 -3.49 9.00
CA TYR A 132 -6.45 -4.07 9.62
C TYR A 132 -6.08 -5.39 8.94
N GLU A 133 -4.80 -5.53 8.61
CA GLU A 133 -4.20 -6.81 8.24
C GLU A 133 -3.99 -7.67 9.50
N ILE A 134 -4.34 -8.95 9.39
CA ILE A 134 -4.14 -9.93 10.45
C ILE A 134 -2.64 -10.25 10.52
N SER A 135 -1.98 -9.66 11.51
CA SER A 135 -0.66 -10.12 11.94
C SER A 135 -0.78 -11.32 12.87
N LYS A 136 0.32 -12.06 13.06
CA LYS A 136 0.44 -13.13 14.07
C LYS A 136 -0.09 -12.76 15.45
N VAL A 137 0.26 -11.55 15.92
CA VAL A 137 -0.16 -11.04 17.24
C VAL A 137 -1.67 -10.81 17.25
N LEU A 138 -2.22 -10.26 16.17
CA LEU A 138 -3.65 -9.98 16.05
C LEU A 138 -4.46 -11.28 15.98
N LYS A 139 -3.99 -12.28 15.21
CA LYS A 139 -4.56 -13.64 15.16
C LYS A 139 -4.64 -14.26 16.56
N MET A 140 -3.54 -14.25 17.31
CA MET A 140 -3.52 -14.78 18.69
C MET A 140 -4.51 -14.05 19.61
N ARG A 141 -4.59 -12.71 19.48
CA ARG A 141 -5.56 -11.92 20.26
C ARG A 141 -6.99 -12.32 19.93
N ILE A 142 -7.34 -12.43 18.65
CA ILE A 142 -8.69 -12.83 18.21
C ILE A 142 -9.05 -14.22 18.75
N LEU A 143 -8.15 -15.20 18.61
CA LEU A 143 -8.35 -16.57 19.10
C LEU A 143 -8.46 -16.66 20.63
N ASN A 144 -7.85 -15.75 21.37
CA ASN A 144 -8.01 -15.69 22.82
C ASN A 144 -9.37 -15.07 23.23
N PHE A 145 -9.85 -14.07 22.49
CA PHE A 145 -11.16 -13.48 22.74
C PHE A 145 -12.31 -14.44 22.40
N THR A 146 -12.16 -15.28 21.37
CA THR A 146 -13.18 -16.29 21.03
C THR A 146 -13.40 -17.30 22.15
N ARG A 147 -12.35 -17.65 22.89
CA ARG A 147 -12.41 -18.59 24.03
C ARG A 147 -12.97 -18.00 25.31
N THR A 148 -12.94 -16.67 25.47
CA THR A 148 -13.30 -15.99 26.71
C THR A 148 -14.65 -15.31 26.60
N THR A 149 -14.71 -14.14 25.95
CA THR A 149 -15.93 -13.32 25.83
C THR A 149 -16.76 -13.69 24.59
N GLY A 150 -16.15 -14.34 23.61
CA GLY A 150 -16.74 -14.57 22.30
C GLY A 150 -16.74 -13.32 21.43
N ILE A 151 -16.68 -13.52 20.12
CA ILE A 151 -16.76 -12.45 19.11
C ILE A 151 -17.95 -12.69 18.18
N GLU A 152 -18.34 -11.64 17.46
CA GLU A 152 -19.30 -11.72 16.37
C GLU A 152 -18.67 -12.47 15.19
N GLU A 153 -19.41 -13.45 14.69
CA GLU A 153 -19.07 -14.26 13.51
C GLU A 153 -20.30 -14.29 12.59
N PRO A 154 -20.13 -14.48 11.26
CA PRO A 154 -18.85 -14.65 10.55
C PRO A 154 -18.05 -13.35 10.44
N ILE A 155 -16.75 -13.48 10.18
CA ILE A 155 -15.83 -12.37 10.01
C ILE A 155 -15.58 -12.21 8.52
N LYS A 156 -15.83 -11.00 8.01
CA LYS A 156 -15.63 -10.68 6.60
C LYS A 156 -14.19 -10.27 6.34
N VAL A 157 -13.48 -11.07 5.55
CA VAL A 157 -12.07 -10.85 5.22
C VAL A 157 -11.85 -10.82 3.73
N MET A 158 -10.77 -10.17 3.34
CA MET A 158 -10.16 -10.26 2.02
C MET A 158 -8.85 -11.02 2.19
N GLU A 159 -8.64 -12.05 1.38
CA GLU A 159 -7.37 -12.78 1.32
C GLU A 159 -6.91 -12.90 -0.14
N ARG A 160 -5.60 -12.96 -0.34
CA ARG A 160 -5.01 -13.11 -1.66
C ARG A 160 -5.21 -14.54 -2.14
N VAL A 161 -5.64 -14.75 -3.38
CA VAL A 161 -5.63 -16.11 -3.94
C VAL A 161 -4.18 -16.46 -4.24
N VAL A 162 -3.70 -17.52 -3.62
CA VAL A 162 -2.44 -18.13 -4.03
C VAL A 162 -2.80 -19.15 -5.10
N GLU A 163 -2.61 -18.82 -6.38
CA GLU A 163 -2.64 -19.83 -7.42
C GLU A 163 -1.50 -20.82 -7.13
N VAL A 164 -1.84 -22.02 -6.68
CA VAL A 164 -0.90 -23.13 -6.57
C VAL A 164 -0.61 -23.58 -8.02
N ARG A 165 0.50 -23.10 -8.58
CA ARG A 165 1.08 -23.65 -9.81
C ARG A 165 1.76 -24.99 -9.54
#